data_AF-A0A1E3VHQ8-F1
#
_entry.id   AF-A0A1E3VHQ8-F1
#
_cell.length_a   1.000
_cell.length_b   1.000
_cell.length_c   1.000
_cell.angle_alpha   90.00
_cell.angle_beta   90.00
_cell.angle_gamma   90.00
#
_symmetry.space_group_name_H-M   'P 1'
#
loop_
_entity.id
_entity.type
_entity.pdbx_description
1 polymer ?
#
loop_
_entity_poly.entity_id
_entity_poly.type
_entity_poly.pdbx_seq_one_letter_code
_entity_poly.pdbx_strand_id
1 'polypeptide(L)'
;MASSGYTYEISLKLVRARDGSVPTDPASLTFEHVSHDDILGIVERMRNGSGLDSSASAAVAVGTKLLGEVMIRDKKNPLFDPLRAGLHEFITSLKQKTAT
;
A
#
# COMPACT_ATOMS: atom_id res chain seq x y z
N MET A 1 -6.10 -18.49 -18.28
CA MET A 1 -7.13 -17.96 -17.38
C MET A 1 -6.71 -16.55 -16.99
N ALA A 2 -7.56 -15.55 -17.17
CA ALA A 2 -7.23 -14.19 -16.76
C ALA A 2 -6.93 -14.19 -15.25
N SER A 3 -5.77 -13.66 -14.86
CA SER A 3 -5.43 -13.43 -13.45
C SER A 3 -6.59 -12.69 -12.79
N SER A 4 -7.16 -13.25 -11.73
CA SER A 4 -8.33 -12.68 -11.02
C SER A 4 -7.97 -11.46 -10.16
N GLY A 5 -6.93 -10.71 -10.54
CA GLY A 5 -6.38 -9.59 -9.79
C GLY A 5 -5.76 -8.54 -10.73
N TYR A 6 -5.66 -7.32 -10.21
CA TYR A 6 -5.02 -6.19 -10.84
C TYR A 6 -3.50 -6.31 -10.72
N THR A 7 -2.76 -6.15 -11.82
CA THR A 7 -1.30 -6.06 -11.79
C THR A 7 -0.87 -4.60 -11.83
N TYR A 8 -0.02 -4.20 -10.89
CA TYR A 8 0.55 -2.87 -10.78
C TYR A 8 2.07 -2.92 -10.91
N GLU A 9 2.65 -1.99 -11.66
CA GLU A 9 4.06 -1.65 -11.52
C GLU A 9 4.20 -0.61 -10.39
N ILE A 10 5.01 -0.92 -9.39
CA ILE A 10 5.31 -0.02 -8.29
C ILE A 10 6.73 0.49 -8.48
N SER A 11 6.91 1.82 -8.47
CA SER A 11 8.21 2.45 -8.54
C SER A 11 8.44 3.39 -7.36
N LEU A 12 9.64 3.32 -6.78
CA LEU A 12 10.14 4.28 -5.81
C LEU A 12 11.40 4.92 -6.38
N LYS A 13 11.52 6.23 -6.26
CA LYS A 13 12.67 7.00 -6.72
C LYS A 13 13.12 7.97 -5.64
N LEU A 14 14.41 7.97 -5.32
CA LEU A 14 14.97 8.93 -4.37
C LEU A 14 15.01 10.33 -5.00
N VAL A 15 14.14 11.23 -4.53
CA VAL A 15 14.06 12.61 -5.06
C VAL A 15 14.88 13.62 -4.26
N ARG A 16 15.17 13.31 -2.99
CA ARG A 16 15.95 14.15 -2.08
C ARG A 16 16.57 13.29 -0.99
N ALA A 17 17.87 13.47 -0.76
CA ALA A 17 18.58 12.80 0.32
C ALA A 17 18.29 13.46 1.69
N ARG A 18 18.69 12.80 2.77
CA ARG A 18 18.45 13.27 4.15
C ARG A 18 19.07 14.63 4.44
N ASP A 19 20.17 14.96 3.78
CA ASP A 19 20.86 16.26 3.88
C ASP A 19 20.21 17.36 3.02
N GLY A 20 19.12 17.05 2.31
CA GLY A 20 18.40 17.98 1.45
C GLY A 20 18.91 18.04 0.00
N SER A 21 20.02 17.37 -0.31
CA SER A 21 20.60 17.34 -1.65
C SER A 21 19.71 16.58 -2.64
N VAL A 22 19.74 17.01 -3.91
CA VAL A 22 19.08 16.30 -5.02
C VAL A 22 20.13 15.42 -5.70
N PRO A 23 19.95 14.08 -5.73
CA PRO A 23 20.92 13.18 -6.35
C PRO A 23 21.05 13.43 -7.86
N THR A 24 22.29 13.42 -8.37
CA THR A 24 22.56 13.50 -9.81
C THR A 24 22.13 12.22 -10.54
N ASP A 25 22.33 11.07 -9.90
CA ASP A 25 21.81 9.77 -10.35
C ASP A 25 20.93 9.16 -9.24
N PRO A 26 19.61 9.42 -9.26
CA PRO A 26 18.72 9.00 -8.19
C PRO A 26 18.45 7.48 -8.23
N ALA A 27 18.82 6.80 -7.14
CA ALA A 27 18.47 5.40 -6.94
C ALA A 27 16.95 5.18 -7.08
N SER A 28 16.57 4.08 -7.75
CA SER A 28 15.19 3.67 -7.92
C SER A 28 15.00 2.17 -7.68
N LEU A 29 13.78 1.79 -7.34
CA LEU A 29 13.32 0.41 -7.21
C LEU A 29 12.00 0.28 -7.97
N THR A 30 11.92 -0.71 -8.86
CA THR A 30 10.69 -1.04 -9.59
C THR A 30 10.38 -2.52 -9.42
N PHE A 31 9.12 -2.86 -9.15
CA PHE A 31 8.64 -4.25 -9.08
C PHE A 31 7.17 -4.36 -9.48
N GLU A 32 6.75 -5.55 -9.91
CA GLU A 32 5.33 -5.85 -10.15
C GLU A 32 4.66 -6.39 -8.89
N HIS A 33 3.40 -5.99 -8.69
CA HIS A 33 2.56 -6.44 -7.60
C HIS A 33 1.15 -6.77 -8.09
N VAL A 34 0.70 -8.00 -7.83
CA VAL A 34 -0.67 -8.43 -8.12
C VAL A 34 -1.53 -8.22 -6.89
N SER A 35 -2.63 -7.49 -6.99
CA SER A 35 -3.59 -7.23 -5.91
C SER A 35 -4.99 -7.65 -6.33
N HIS A 36 -5.74 -8.26 -5.42
CA HIS A 36 -7.15 -8.59 -5.64
C HIS A 36 -8.08 -7.37 -5.70
N ASP A 37 -7.68 -6.27 -5.06
CA ASP A 37 -8.46 -5.03 -5.04
C ASP A 37 -7.87 -3.98 -5.98
N ASP A 38 -8.73 -3.09 -6.47
CA ASP A 38 -8.33 -1.87 -7.19
C ASP A 38 -7.68 -0.87 -6.23
N ILE A 39 -6.34 -0.86 -6.19
CA ILE A 39 -5.55 0.03 -5.33
C ILE A 39 -5.80 1.51 -5.67
N LEU A 40 -5.94 1.86 -6.95
CA LEU A 40 -6.16 3.25 -7.36
C LEU A 40 -7.54 3.74 -6.90
N GLY A 41 -8.58 2.94 -7.10
CA GLY A 41 -9.91 3.24 -6.59
C GLY A 41 -9.96 3.34 -5.05
N ILE A 42 -9.16 2.53 -4.33
CA ILE A 42 -9.04 2.66 -2.87
C ILE A 42 -8.37 3.99 -2.49
N VAL A 43 -7.29 4.39 -3.17
CA VAL A 43 -6.60 5.67 -2.93
C VAL A 43 -7.60 6.83 -3.05
N GLU A 44 -8.42 6.84 -4.10
CA GLU A 44 -9.44 7.89 -4.29
C GLU A 44 -10.48 7.92 -3.18
N ARG A 45 -11.01 6.76 -2.76
CA ARG A 45 -11.93 6.70 -1.62
C ARG A 45 -11.27 7.17 -0.32
N MET A 46 -10.01 6.82 -0.08
CA MET A 46 -9.28 7.23 1.11
C MET A 46 -9.03 8.74 1.14
N ARG A 47 -8.70 9.36 0.00
CA ARG A 47 -8.55 10.82 -0.11
C ARG A 47 -9.83 11.57 0.26
N ASN A 48 -11.00 10.98 -0.03
CA ASN A 48 -12.29 11.62 0.19
C ASN A 48 -12.91 11.35 1.57
N GLY A 49 -12.59 10.21 2.21
CA GLY A 49 -13.29 9.75 3.42
C GLY A 49 -12.43 9.42 4.64
N SER A 50 -11.10 9.39 4.53
CA SER A 50 -10.25 8.93 5.65
C SER A 50 -10.02 9.98 6.75
N GLY A 51 -10.15 11.26 6.43
CA GLY A 51 -9.75 12.38 7.29
C GLY A 51 -8.24 12.66 7.31
N LEU A 52 -7.45 11.95 6.48
CA LEU A 52 -6.02 12.21 6.27
C LEU A 52 -5.83 13.18 5.09
N ASP A 53 -4.66 13.82 5.02
CA ASP A 53 -4.28 14.55 3.81
C ASP A 53 -4.11 13.59 2.60
N SER A 54 -4.06 14.16 1.40
CA SER A 54 -4.05 13.37 0.16
C SER A 54 -2.83 12.43 0.02
N SER A 55 -1.65 12.87 0.49
CA SER A 55 -0.42 12.08 0.41
C SER A 55 -0.43 10.97 1.45
N ALA A 56 -0.84 11.28 2.68
CA ALA A 56 -1.01 10.30 3.74
C ALA A 56 -2.07 9.24 3.38
N SER A 57 -3.19 9.67 2.79
CA SER A 57 -4.24 8.78 2.29
C SER A 57 -3.70 7.78 1.27
N ALA A 58 -2.94 8.25 0.29
CA ALA A 58 -2.32 7.40 -0.71
C ALA A 58 -1.30 6.43 -0.09
N ALA A 59 -0.45 6.91 0.81
CA ALA A 59 0.55 6.09 1.48
C ALA A 59 -0.07 4.97 2.31
N VAL A 60 -1.13 5.26 3.08
CA VAL A 60 -1.84 4.24 3.87
C VAL A 60 -2.54 3.23 2.96
N ALA A 61 -3.24 3.69 1.91
CA ALA A 61 -3.91 2.82 0.95
C ALA A 61 -2.93 1.84 0.30
N VAL A 62 -1.88 2.38 -0.32
CA VAL A 62 -0.86 1.61 -1.05
C VAL A 62 -0.12 0.69 -0.08
N GLY A 63 0.39 1.21 1.04
CA GLY A 63 1.17 0.42 2.01
C GLY A 63 0.37 -0.75 2.58
N THR A 64 -0.90 -0.52 2.95
CA THR A 64 -1.79 -1.56 3.47
C THR A 64 -2.05 -2.65 2.42
N LYS A 65 -2.25 -2.25 1.16
CA LYS A 65 -2.50 -3.19 0.06
C LYS A 65 -1.27 -4.01 -0.30
N LEU A 66 -0.10 -3.38 -0.40
CA LEU A 66 1.15 -4.08 -0.69
C LEU A 66 1.50 -5.08 0.42
N LEU A 67 1.45 -4.65 1.69
CA LEU A 67 1.77 -5.51 2.83
C LEU A 67 0.74 -6.63 3.02
N GLY A 68 -0.55 -6.30 2.96
CA GLY A 68 -1.63 -7.26 3.16
C GLY A 68 -1.59 -8.40 2.15
N GLU A 69 -1.28 -8.11 0.88
CA GLU A 69 -1.19 -9.13 -0.16
C GLU A 69 0.05 -10.02 0.01
N VAL A 70 1.19 -9.47 0.43
CA VAL A 70 2.36 -10.28 0.83
C VAL A 70 2.00 -11.22 1.97
N MET A 71 1.29 -10.72 2.98
CA MET A 71 0.84 -11.53 4.13
C MET A 71 -0.15 -12.63 3.75
N ILE A 72 -1.01 -12.39 2.76
CA ILE A 72 -1.95 -13.41 2.24
C ILE A 72 -1.18 -14.51 1.48
N ARG A 73 -0.26 -14.11 0.60
CA ARG A 73 0.55 -15.04 -0.20
C ARG A 73 1.48 -15.88 0.66
N ASP A 74 2.08 -15.27 1.69
CA ASP A 74 3.00 -15.92 2.61
C ASP A 74 2.38 -16.12 4.01
N LYS A 75 1.13 -16.62 4.03
CA LYS A 75 0.30 -16.72 5.24
C LYS A 75 0.90 -17.54 6.38
N LYS A 76 1.86 -18.43 6.10
CA LYS A 76 2.50 -19.31 7.10
C LYS A 76 3.82 -18.74 7.65
N ASN A 77 4.27 -17.58 7.17
CA ASN A 77 5.51 -17.00 7.62
C ASN A 77 5.36 -16.42 9.04
N PRO A 78 6.17 -16.87 10.02
CA PRO A 78 6.06 -16.45 11.42
C PRO A 78 6.38 -14.98 11.63
N LEU A 79 7.07 -14.32 10.69
CA LEU A 79 7.35 -12.88 10.73
C LEU A 79 6.06 -12.05 10.90
N PHE A 80 4.95 -12.53 10.34
CA PHE A 80 3.67 -11.82 10.36
C PHE A 80 2.79 -12.15 11.57
N ASP A 81 3.16 -13.12 12.41
CA ASP A 81 2.36 -13.57 13.56
C ASP A 81 1.91 -12.42 14.48
N PRO A 82 2.80 -11.51 14.91
CA PRO A 82 2.41 -10.42 15.79
C PRO A 82 1.49 -9.38 15.11
N LEU A 83 1.50 -9.32 13.78
CA LEU A 83 0.83 -8.27 13.02
C LEU A 83 -0.58 -8.66 12.54
N ARG A 84 -0.88 -9.96 12.36
CA ARG A 84 -2.12 -10.40 11.69
C ARG A 84 -3.39 -9.82 12.32
N ALA A 85 -3.53 -9.94 13.64
CA ALA A 85 -4.71 -9.45 14.35
C ALA A 85 -4.83 -7.92 14.26
N GLY A 86 -3.73 -7.21 14.53
CA GLY A 86 -3.70 -5.75 14.49
C GLY A 86 -3.95 -5.18 13.08
N LEU A 87 -3.38 -5.80 12.04
CA LEU A 87 -3.62 -5.37 10.66
C LEU A 87 -5.07 -5.64 10.23
N HIS A 88 -5.66 -6.75 10.64
CA HIS A 88 -7.07 -7.05 10.37
C HIS A 88 -8.01 -6.02 11.03
N GLU A 89 -7.77 -5.70 12.31
CA GLU A 89 -8.52 -4.68 13.04
C GLU A 89 -8.38 -3.31 12.37
N PHE A 90 -7.15 -2.91 12.02
CA PHE A 90 -6.88 -1.67 11.30
C PHE A 90 -7.63 -1.57 9.97
N ILE A 91 -7.59 -2.62 9.14
CA ILE A 91 -8.31 -2.67 7.85
C ILE A 91 -9.83 -2.55 8.09
N THR A 92 -10.35 -3.18 9.14
CA THR A 92 -11.77 -3.11 9.50
C THR A 92 -12.17 -1.68 9.84
N SER A 93 -11.40 -1.00 10.69
CA SER A 93 -11.65 0.41 11.05
C SER A 93 -11.51 1.35 9.85
N LEU A 94 -10.54 1.11 8.96
CA LEU A 94 -10.39 1.88 7.72
C LEU A 94 -11.64 1.76 6.85
N LYS A 95 -12.11 0.52 6.59
CA LYS A 95 -13.31 0.28 5.77
C LYS A 95 -14.54 1.00 6.32
N GLN A 96 -14.72 1.02 7.64
CA GLN A 96 -15.83 1.73 8.28
C GLN A 96 -15.78 3.24 8.03
N LYS A 97 -14.59 3.84 7.96
CA LYS A 97 -14.42 5.28 7.72
C LYS A 97 -14.58 5.66 6.24
N THR A 98 -14.25 4.76 5.32
CA THR A 98 -14.21 5.06 3.87
C THR A 98 -15.38 4.46 3.09
N ALA A 99 -16.37 3.86 3.75
CA ALA A 99 -17.55 3.25 3.12
C ALA A 99 -18.68 4.25 2.80
N THR A 100 -18.38 5.55 2.79
CA THR A 100 -19.34 6.63 2.48
C THR A 100 -18.95 7.26 1.15
#